data_AF-A0A3G9E4H5-F1
#
_entry.id   AF-A0A3G9E4H5-F1
#
_cell.length_a   1.000
_cell.length_b   1.000
_cell.length_c   1.000
_cell.angle_alpha   90.00
_cell.angle_beta   90.00
_cell.angle_gamma   90.00
#
_symmetry.space_group_name_H-M   'P 1'
#
loop_
_entity.id
_entity.type
_entity.pdbx_description
1 polymer ?
#
loop_
_entity_poly.entity_id
_entity_poly.type
_entity_poly.pdbx_seq_one_letter_code
_entity_poly.pdbx_strand_id
1 'polypeptide(L)' 'MTKIADILPRYTQFNTIIAEVSNRRSIEFSQQQFVADFYTQFNNIQSFEAMLIDLTMQTKLERFKTFQYLYDLTFLTQFR' A
#
# COMPACT_ATOMS: atom_id res chain seq x y z
N MET A 1 -7.32 10.51 9.24
CA MET A 1 -7.15 9.19 8.58
C MET A 1 -5.78 9.17 7.93
N THR A 2 -4.93 8.22 8.32
CA THR A 2 -3.64 7.97 7.65
C THR A 2 -3.91 7.42 6.26
N LYS A 3 -3.29 7.98 5.20
CA LYS A 3 -3.50 7.48 3.83
C LYS A 3 -2.52 6.36 3.53
N ILE A 4 -2.93 5.38 2.74
CA ILE A 4 -2.08 4.26 2.32
C ILE A 4 -0.78 4.74 1.63
N ALA A 5 -0.84 5.86 0.90
CA ALA A 5 0.32 6.50 0.28
C ALA A 5 1.38 6.99 1.29
N ASP A 6 0.96 7.34 2.52
CA ASP A 6 1.87 7.77 3.58
C ASP A 6 2.47 6.57 4.34
N ILE A 7 1.79 5.42 4.31
CA ILE A 7 2.20 4.21 5.03
C ILE A 7 3.16 3.37 4.19
N LEU A 8 2.92 3.28 2.88
CA LEU A 8 3.72 2.46 1.96
C LEU A 8 5.23 2.74 2.03
N PRO A 9 5.71 4.00 1.96
CA PRO A 9 7.14 4.29 2.07
C PRO A 9 7.73 3.87 3.42
N ARG A 10 6.98 4.07 4.52
CA ARG A 10 7.42 3.72 5.87
C ARG A 10 7.46 2.20 6.08
N TYR A 11 6.53 1.47 5.48
CA TYR A 11 6.53 0.00 5.48
C TYR A 11 7.69 -0.58 4.67
N THR A 12 8.01 0.02 3.52
CA THR A 12 9.22 -0.33 2.75
C THR A 12 10.48 -0.11 3.58
N GLN A 13 10.61 1.05 4.23
CA GLN A 13 11.75 1.34 5.10
C GLN A 13 11.86 0.35 6.27
N PHE A 14 10.73 -0.02 6.89
CA PHE A 14 10.68 -1.04 7.92
C PHE A 14 11.24 -2.38 7.41
N ASN A 15 10.77 -2.87 6.26
CA ASN A 15 11.24 -4.12 5.68
C ASN A 15 12.74 -4.09 5.35
N THR A 16 13.23 -2.95 4.83
CA THR A 16 14.67 -2.76 4.58
C THR A 16 15.48 -2.85 5.86
N ILE A 17 15.07 -2.17 6.94
CA ILE A 17 15.75 -2.22 8.23
C ILE A 17 15.78 -3.66 8.77
N ILE A 18 14.67 -4.39 8.71
CA ILE A 18 14.62 -5.79 9.18
C ILE A 18 15.57 -6.68 8.38
N ALA A 19 15.63 -6.51 7.05
CA ALA A 19 16.55 -7.25 6.20
C ALA A 19 18.03 -6.90 6.49
N GLU A 20 18.36 -5.62 6.65
CA GLU A 20 19.71 -5.16 6.99
C GLU A 20 20.16 -5.67 8.35
N VAL A 21 19.29 -5.57 9.38
CA VAL A 21 19.56 -6.08 10.73
C VAL A 21 19.77 -7.59 10.71
N SER A 22 18.98 -8.33 9.94
CA SER A 22 19.17 -9.78 9.77
C SER A 22 20.55 -10.12 9.22
N ASN A 23 21.05 -9.33 8.25
CA ASN A 23 22.35 -9.53 7.63
C ASN A 23 23.52 -9.13 8.56
N ARG A 24 23.48 -7.94 9.15
CA ARG A 24 24.60 -7.41 9.94
C ARG A 24 24.57 -7.80 11.42
N ARG A 25 23.45 -8.36 11.92
CA ARG A 25 23.20 -8.75 13.31
C ARG A 25 23.34 -7.64 14.36
N SER A 26 23.26 -6.38 13.91
CA SER A 26 23.23 -5.19 14.77
C SER A 26 22.13 -4.25 14.30
N ILE A 27 21.67 -3.39 15.21
CA ILE A 27 20.66 -2.37 14.91
C ILE A 27 21.09 -1.05 15.54
N GLU A 28 21.07 0.02 14.75
CA GLU A 28 21.35 1.36 15.24
C GLU A 28 20.20 1.89 16.10
N PHE A 29 20.50 2.79 17.04
CA PHE A 29 19.47 3.38 17.90
C PHE A 29 18.35 4.07 17.11
N SER A 30 18.70 4.78 16.03
CA SER A 30 17.72 5.43 15.15
C SER A 30 16.78 4.44 14.46
N GLN A 31 17.27 3.24 14.14
CA GLN A 31 16.47 2.17 13.53
C GLN A 31 15.62 1.46 14.58
N GLN A 32 16.11 1.28 15.81
CA GLN A 32 15.30 0.81 16.94
C GLN A 32 14.13 1.76 17.22
N GLN A 33 14.41 3.07 17.29
CA GLN A 33 13.39 4.08 17.52
C GLN A 33 12.34 4.07 16.39
N PHE A 34 12.78 4.04 15.13
CA PHE A 34 11.87 3.94 13.99
C PHE A 34 10.97 2.70 14.08
N VAL A 35 11.53 1.53 14.40
CA VAL A 35 10.77 0.27 14.53
C VAL A 35 9.76 0.38 15.67
N ALA A 36 10.14 0.93 16.82
CA ALA A 36 9.24 1.12 17.96
C ALA A 36 8.10 2.10 17.64
N ASP A 37 8.40 3.22 16.99
CA ASP A 37 7.41 4.22 16.56
C ASP A 37 6.46 3.64 15.50
N PHE A 38 7.01 2.85 14.57
CA PHE A 38 6.24 2.16 13.54
C PHE A 38 5.27 1.14 14.15
N TYR A 39 5.74 0.29 15.07
CA TYR A 39 4.87 -0.65 15.78
C TYR A 39 3.83 0.05 16.65
N THR A 40 4.18 1.14 17.32
CA THR A 40 3.23 1.89 18.15
C THR A 40 2.09 2.47 17.31
N GLN A 41 2.39 2.94 16.09
CA GLN A 41 1.37 3.48 15.19
C GLN A 41 0.58 2.42 14.42
N PHE A 42 1.19 1.27 14.11
CA PHE A 42 0.60 0.23 13.26
C PHE A 42 0.50 -1.12 13.95
N ASN A 43 0.41 -1.13 15.28
CA ASN A 43 0.40 -2.35 16.12
C ASN A 43 -0.64 -3.39 15.66
N ASN A 44 -1.71 -2.92 15.01
CA ASN A 44 -2.65 -3.76 14.30
C ASN A 44 -2.36 -3.79 12.79
N ILE A 45 -1.60 -4.80 12.35
CA ILE A 45 -1.36 -5.10 10.93
C ILE A 45 -2.67 -5.24 10.15
N GLN A 46 -3.79 -5.63 10.79
CA GLN A 46 -5.10 -5.74 10.13
C GLN A 46 -5.56 -4.40 9.54
N SER A 47 -5.25 -3.27 10.18
CA SER A 47 -5.61 -1.95 9.64
C SER A 47 -4.84 -1.64 8.35
N PHE A 48 -3.58 -2.07 8.28
CA PHE A 48 -2.76 -1.95 7.08
C PHE A 48 -3.22 -2.89 5.97
N GLU A 49 -3.47 -4.16 6.30
CA GLU A 49 -4.02 -5.15 5.36
C GLU A 49 -5.38 -4.73 4.81
N ALA A 50 -6.28 -4.21 5.67
CA ALA A 50 -7.56 -3.67 5.25
C ALA A 50 -7.41 -2.47 4.29
N MET A 51 -6.46 -1.56 4.55
CA MET A 51 -6.16 -0.45 3.65
C MET A 51 -5.59 -0.92 2.30
N LEU A 52 -4.77 -1.97 2.27
CA LEU A 52 -4.27 -2.56 1.03
C LEU A 52 -5.37 -3.26 0.22
N ILE A 53 -6.27 -3.98 0.90
CA ILE A 53 -7.44 -4.60 0.27
C ILE A 53 -8.34 -3.52 -0.33
N ASP A 54 -8.66 -2.48 0.43
CA ASP A 54 -9.50 -1.37 -0.02
C ASP A 54 -8.90 -0.66 -1.23
N LEU A 55 -7.60 -0.33 -1.20
CA LEU A 55 -6.87 0.24 -2.34
C LEU A 55 -6.95 -0.65 -3.58
N THR A 56 -6.76 -1.96 -3.41
CA THR A 56 -6.80 -2.93 -4.50
C THR A 56 -8.21 -3.05 -5.07
N MET A 57 -9.24 -3.02 -4.22
CA MET A 57 -10.64 -3.06 -4.65
C MET A 57 -11.06 -1.77 -5.36
N GLN A 58 -10.65 -0.60 -4.88
CA GLN A 58 -10.86 0.67 -5.56
C GLN A 58 -10.23 0.66 -6.95
N THR A 59 -8.98 0.21 -7.07
CA THR A 59 -8.28 0.12 -8.36
C THR A 59 -8.99 -0.84 -9.33
N LYS A 60 -9.51 -1.97 -8.83
CA LYS A 60 -10.31 -2.91 -9.65
C LYS A 60 -11.62 -2.29 -10.12
N LEU A 61 -12.33 -1.57 -9.24
CA LEU A 61 -13.57 -0.89 -9.58
C LEU A 61 -13.36 0.20 -10.63
N GLU A 62 -12.31 1.01 -10.48
CA GLU A 62 -11.96 2.04 -11.46
C GLU A 62 -11.60 1.43 -12.81
N ARG A 63 -10.78 0.35 -12.82
CA ARG A 63 -10.48 -0.38 -14.06
C ARG A 63 -11.73 -0.92 -14.73
N PHE A 64 -12.66 -1.52 -13.97
CA PHE A 64 -13.92 -2.00 -14.53
C PHE A 64 -14.75 -0.87 -15.15
N LYS A 65 -14.87 0.28 -14.46
CA LYS A 65 -15.55 1.46 -15.00
C LYS A 65 -14.90 1.99 -16.27
N THR A 66 -13.57 2.04 -16.31
CA THR A 66 -12.83 2.44 -17.52
C THR A 66 -13.10 1.49 -18.67
N PHE A 67 -13.06 0.17 -18.45
CA PHE A 67 -13.37 -0.82 -19.49
C PHE A 67 -14.81 -0.73 -19.98
N GLN A 68 -15.78 -0.54 -19.07
CA GLN A 68 -17.19 -0.35 -19.43
C GLN A 68 -17.36 0.90 -20.30
N TYR A 69 -16.78 2.03 -19.89
CA TYR A 69 -16.84 3.28 -20.65
C TYR A 69 -16.24 3.14 -22.05
N LEU A 70 -15.10 2.45 -22.17
CA LEU A 70 -14.47 2.18 -23.46
C LEU A 70 -15.34 1.26 -24.32
N TYR A 71 -15.92 0.19 -23.76
CA TYR A 71 -16.84 -0.69 -24.48
C TYR A 71 -18.05 0.08 -25.01
N ASP A 72 -18.68 0.91 -24.16
CA ASP A 72 -19.85 1.71 -24.53
C ASP A 72 -19.50 2.73 -25.65
N LEU A 73 -18.33 3.39 -25.58
CA LEU A 73 -17.84 4.26 -26.65
C LEU A 73 -17.59 3.51 -27.97
N THR A 74 -17.03 2.30 -27.89
CA THR A 74 -16.72 1.48 -29.08
C THR A 74 -18.01 0.96 -29.72
N PHE A 75 -19.00 0.59 -28.90
CA PHE A 75 -20.33 0.20 -29.36
C PHE A 75 -21.06 1.37 -30.04
N LEU A 76 -21.06 2.55 -29.42
CA LEU A 76 -21.71 3.75 -29.98
C LEU A 76 -21.08 4.25 -31.29
N THR A 77 -19.80 3.97 -31.53
CA THR A 77 -19.10 4.34 -32.77
C THR A 77 -19.33 3.35 -33.91
N GLN A 78 -19.76 2.11 -33.63
CA GLN A 78 -20.11 1.13 -34.67
C GLN A 78 -21.52 1.32 -35.26
N PHE A 79 -22.41 2.04 -34.56
CA PHE A 79 -23.78 2.32 -35.01
C PHE A 79 -23.97 3.74 -35.56
N ARG A 80 -22.87 4.42 -35.92
CA ARG A 80 -22.86 5.73 -36.59
C ARG A 80 -22.33 5.57 -38.01
#